data_AF-E2BW68-F1
#
_entry.id   AF-E2BW68-F1
#
_cell.length_a   1.000
_cell.length_b   1.000
_cell.length_c   1.000
_cell.angle_alpha   90.00
_cell.angle_beta   90.00
_cell.angle_gamma   90.00
#
_symmetry.space_group_name_H-M   'P 1'
#
loop_
_entity.id
_entity.type
_entity.pdbx_description
1 polymer ?
#
loop_
_entity_poly.entity_id
_entity_poly.type
_entity_poly.pdbx_seq_one_letter_code
_entity_poly.pdbx_strand_id
1 'polypeptide(L)'
;MKTNINDPWREAAVITQTVRTDESNNRFEDSFLDKNLDDQRLSDSEQYLQKLYSRLKVLQGGTTKKDLVTSLSVAKEDCIARLITSGNNPLSEEEAALASNPLIRHIAPHLQALTASELIHLLKADVLQVTTEAEQEQNIEKTQIN
;
A
#
# COMPACT_ATOMS: atom_id res chain seq x y z
N MET A 1 23.25 -23.01 25.12
CA MET A 1 23.54 -22.93 23.68
C MET A 1 23.38 -21.49 23.26
N LYS A 2 24.44 -20.81 22.84
CA LYS A 2 24.39 -19.41 22.39
C LYS A 2 24.41 -19.44 20.86
N THR A 3 23.31 -19.06 20.22
CA THR A 3 23.23 -18.99 18.76
C THR A 3 23.98 -17.75 18.30
N ASN A 4 25.05 -17.96 17.54
CA ASN A 4 25.83 -16.92 16.92
C ASN A 4 24.98 -16.34 15.77
N ILE A 5 24.45 -15.13 15.96
CA ILE A 5 23.76 -14.38 14.91
C ILE A 5 24.86 -13.82 14.00
N ASN A 6 25.26 -14.64 13.02
CA ASN A 6 26.07 -14.17 11.92
C ASN A 6 25.15 -13.41 10.97
N ASP A 7 25.34 -12.10 10.93
CA ASP A 7 24.75 -11.21 9.94
C ASP A 7 25.43 -11.46 8.58
N PRO A 8 24.71 -12.00 7.57
CA PRO A 8 25.29 -12.35 6.28
C PRO A 8 25.77 -11.14 5.47
N TRP A 9 25.50 -9.91 5.92
CA TRP A 9 25.94 -8.68 5.26
C TRP A 9 27.26 -8.12 5.79
N ARG A 10 27.80 -8.65 6.89
CA ARG A 10 29.06 -8.16 7.49
C ARG A 10 30.34 -8.70 6.85
N GLU A 11 30.28 -9.84 6.16
CA GLU A 11 31.47 -10.48 5.59
C GLU A 11 32.07 -9.72 4.38
N ALA A 12 31.29 -8.87 3.71
CA ALA A 12 31.78 -8.08 2.59
C ALA A 12 32.81 -7.00 3.01
N ALA A 13 32.81 -6.57 4.28
CA ALA A 13 33.66 -5.47 4.75
C ALA A 13 35.08 -5.91 5.15
N VAL A 14 35.34 -7.21 5.34
CA VAL A 14 36.61 -7.72 5.87
C VAL A 14 37.57 -8.20 4.78
N ILE A 15 37.08 -8.47 3.56
CA ILE A 15 37.92 -9.02 2.47
C ILE A 15 38.79 -7.94 1.80
N THR A 16 38.50 -6.65 1.95
CA THR A 16 39.24 -5.57 1.28
C THR A 16 40.50 -5.09 2.01
N GLN A 17 41.01 -5.83 3.00
CA GLN A 17 42.18 -5.37 3.76
C GLN A 17 43.35 -6.33 3.78
N THR A 18 43.61 -7.05 2.70
CA THR A 18 44.95 -7.60 2.40
C THR A 18 45.09 -7.89 0.92
N VAL A 19 45.78 -7.00 0.18
CA VAL A 19 46.79 -7.28 -0.88
C VAL A 19 47.02 -6.01 -1.71
N ARG A 20 48.12 -5.33 -1.36
CA ARG A 20 49.14 -4.63 -2.16
C ARG A 20 48.80 -3.97 -3.51
N THR A 21 49.13 -2.68 -3.57
CA THR A 21 49.83 -1.94 -4.65
C THR A 21 49.49 -2.30 -6.09
N ASP A 22 48.62 -1.50 -6.70
CA ASP A 22 48.90 -0.88 -8.00
C ASP A 22 48.09 0.42 -8.10
N GLU A 23 48.77 1.47 -8.53
CA GLU A 23 48.20 2.78 -8.84
C GLU A 23 47.15 2.61 -9.96
N SER A 24 45.89 2.50 -9.58
CA SER A 24 44.79 2.74 -10.50
C SER A 24 43.68 3.46 -9.75
N ASN A 25 43.32 4.62 -10.27
CA ASN A 25 42.23 5.50 -9.86
C ASN A 25 40.87 4.76 -9.91
N ASN A 26 40.65 3.81 -9.00
CA ASN A 26 39.39 3.10 -8.83
C ASN A 26 38.64 3.59 -7.59
N ARG A 27 38.78 4.88 -7.26
CA ARG A 27 37.84 5.56 -6.39
C ARG A 27 36.82 6.21 -7.32
N PHE A 28 35.52 5.94 -7.09
CA PHE A 28 34.44 6.64 -7.81
C PHE A 28 34.80 8.12 -7.89
N GLU A 29 35.03 8.63 -9.11
CA GLU A 29 35.17 10.06 -9.33
C GLU A 29 33.80 10.65 -9.00
N ASP A 30 33.71 11.27 -7.82
CA ASP A 30 32.52 12.00 -7.43
C ASP A 30 32.44 13.23 -8.33
N SER A 31 31.80 13.08 -9.48
CA SER A 31 31.63 14.13 -10.50
C SER A 31 30.84 15.34 -9.97
N PHE A 32 30.32 15.27 -8.74
CA PHE A 32 29.64 16.36 -8.05
C PHE A 32 30.58 17.17 -7.14
N LEU A 33 31.83 16.74 -6.94
CA LEU A 33 32.82 17.41 -6.07
C LEU A 33 33.93 18.11 -6.86
N ASP A 34 33.73 18.36 -8.15
CA ASP A 34 34.68 19.12 -8.96
C ASP A 34 34.60 20.60 -8.54
N LYS A 35 35.42 20.96 -7.54
CA LYS A 35 35.50 22.29 -6.90
C LYS A 35 35.93 23.43 -7.83
N ASN A 36 36.09 23.16 -9.13
CA ASN A 36 36.47 24.12 -10.18
C ASN A 36 35.39 24.30 -11.25
N LEU A 37 34.26 23.61 -11.14
CA LEU A 37 33.07 24.04 -11.85
C LEU A 37 32.48 25.14 -10.97
N ASP A 38 32.76 26.40 -11.33
CA ASP A 38 31.79 27.45 -11.05
C ASP A 38 30.44 26.81 -11.38
N ASP A 39 29.58 26.61 -10.37
CA ASP A 39 28.26 26.02 -10.52
C ASP A 39 27.50 26.87 -11.53
N GLN A 40 27.71 26.58 -12.81
CA GLN A 40 27.16 27.31 -13.92
C GLN A 40 25.76 26.76 -14.05
N ARG A 41 24.97 27.18 -13.05
CA ARG A 41 23.54 27.05 -12.94
C ARG A 41 23.02 27.17 -14.36
N LEU A 42 22.40 26.09 -14.85
CA LEU A 42 21.97 25.99 -16.24
C LEU A 42 21.33 27.31 -16.66
N SER A 43 21.70 27.83 -17.85
CA SER A 43 21.32 29.19 -18.27
C SER A 43 19.80 29.41 -18.29
N ASP A 44 19.01 28.35 -18.31
CA ASP A 44 17.54 28.34 -18.28
C ASP A 44 16.94 28.08 -16.89
N SER A 45 17.73 27.75 -15.87
CA SER A 45 17.26 27.36 -14.54
C SER A 45 16.41 28.45 -13.87
N GLU A 46 16.75 29.73 -14.06
CA GLU A 46 15.99 30.84 -13.52
C GLU A 46 14.64 31.00 -14.25
N GLN A 47 14.63 30.82 -15.57
CA GLN A 47 13.41 30.85 -16.37
C GLN A 47 12.48 29.68 -16.00
N TYR A 48 13.05 28.49 -15.80
CA TYR A 48 12.31 27.32 -15.35
C TYR A 48 11.68 27.53 -13.97
N LEU A 49 12.44 28.07 -13.01
CA LEU A 49 11.92 28.39 -11.69
C LEU A 49 10.83 29.46 -11.73
N GLN A 50 10.99 30.51 -12.53
CA GLN A 50 9.94 31.52 -12.71
C GLN A 50 8.66 30.91 -13.32
N LYS A 51 8.78 29.97 -14.26
CA LYS A 51 7.65 29.23 -14.82
C LYS A 51 6.98 28.35 -13.75
N LEU A 52 7.75 27.76 -12.85
CA LEU A 52 7.23 26.96 -11.74
C LEU A 52 6.49 27.83 -10.72
N TYR A 53 7.07 28.97 -10.32
CA TYR A 53 6.44 29.92 -9.40
C TYR A 53 5.18 30.58 -9.98
N SER A 54 5.16 30.91 -11.27
CA SER A 54 3.96 31.45 -11.92
C SER A 54 2.82 30.43 -11.94
N ARG A 55 3.10 29.17 -12.25
CA ARG A 55 2.11 28.07 -12.16
C ARG A 55 1.63 27.87 -10.73
N LEU A 56 2.54 27.86 -9.76
CA LEU A 56 2.21 27.72 -8.35
C LEU A 56 1.34 28.88 -7.86
N LYS A 57 1.60 30.11 -8.30
CA LYS A 57 0.78 31.28 -7.99
C LYS A 57 -0.61 31.22 -8.59
N VAL A 58 -0.79 30.62 -9.78
CA VAL A 58 -2.12 30.38 -10.35
C VAL A 58 -2.89 29.35 -9.51
N LEU A 59 -2.22 28.28 -9.07
CA LEU A 59 -2.85 27.25 -8.24
C LEU A 59 -3.20 27.76 -6.83
N GLN A 60 -2.30 28.54 -6.22
CA GLN A 60 -2.51 29.13 -4.88
C GLN A 60 -3.41 30.36 -4.91
N GLY A 61 -3.40 31.13 -5.99
CA GLY A 61 -4.19 32.35 -6.16
C GLY A 61 -5.63 32.09 -6.59
N GLY A 62 -5.91 30.94 -7.21
CA GLY A 62 -7.26 30.53 -7.63
C GLY A 62 -8.08 29.84 -6.54
N THR A 63 -7.48 29.52 -5.40
CA THR A 63 -8.18 28.84 -4.29
C THR A 63 -7.99 29.63 -3.00
N THR A 64 -8.91 30.55 -2.71
CA THR A 64 -8.94 31.15 -1.37
C THR A 64 -9.31 30.09 -0.35
N LYS A 65 -8.96 30.27 0.93
CA LYS A 65 -9.40 29.37 2.01
C LYS A 65 -10.93 29.19 2.01
N LYS A 66 -11.68 30.20 1.56
CA LYS A 66 -13.13 30.15 1.41
C LYS A 66 -13.55 29.25 0.24
N ASP A 67 -12.83 29.27 -0.88
CA ASP A 67 -13.07 28.38 -2.03
C ASP A 67 -12.76 26.92 -1.68
N LEU A 68 -11.72 26.68 -0.87
CA LEU A 68 -11.43 25.34 -0.35
C LEU A 68 -12.54 24.85 0.59
N VAL A 69 -12.99 25.69 1.53
CA VAL A 69 -14.06 25.32 2.48
C VAL A 69 -15.40 25.09 1.75
N THR A 70 -15.72 25.90 0.75
CA THR A 70 -16.93 25.71 -0.06
C THR A 70 -16.83 24.45 -0.93
N SER A 71 -15.68 24.19 -1.56
CA SER A 71 -15.42 22.94 -2.29
C SER A 71 -15.56 21.71 -1.39
N LEU A 72 -14.98 21.74 -0.19
CA LEU A 72 -15.12 20.66 0.79
C LEU A 72 -16.57 20.50 1.26
N SER A 73 -17.30 21.60 1.45
CA SER A 73 -18.71 21.57 1.80
C SER A 73 -19.56 20.91 0.71
N VAL A 74 -19.30 21.24 -0.56
CA VAL A 74 -19.98 20.63 -1.72
C VAL A 74 -19.63 19.14 -1.82
N ALA A 75 -18.36 18.77 -1.68
CA ALA A 75 -17.92 17.37 -1.71
C ALA A 75 -18.55 16.54 -0.58
N LYS A 76 -18.68 17.13 0.63
CA LYS A 76 -19.35 16.48 1.76
C LYS A 76 -20.82 16.22 1.46
N GLU A 77 -21.52 17.22 0.94
CA GLU A 77 -22.95 17.10 0.61
C GLU A 77 -23.19 16.08 -0.49
N ASP A 78 -22.37 16.11 -1.55
CA ASP A 78 -22.41 15.13 -2.64
C ASP A 78 -22.14 13.70 -2.14
N CYS A 79 -21.17 13.53 -1.22
CA CYS A 79 -20.90 12.24 -0.60
C CYS A 79 -22.10 11.72 0.21
N ILE A 80 -22.75 12.58 1.01
CA ILE A 80 -23.94 12.24 1.79
C ILE A 80 -25.10 11.88 0.85
N ALA A 81 -25.32 12.69 -0.19
CA ALA A 81 -26.35 12.44 -1.20
C ALA A 81 -26.13 11.09 -1.89
N ARG A 82 -24.88 10.77 -2.27
CA ARG A 82 -24.53 9.46 -2.79
C ARG A 82 -24.83 8.35 -1.79
N LEU A 83 -24.41 8.44 -0.53
CA LEU A 83 -24.64 7.41 0.49
C LEU A 83 -26.14 7.15 0.74
N ILE A 84 -26.95 8.21 0.74
CA ILE A 84 -28.41 8.10 0.90
C ILE A 84 -29.05 7.47 -0.36
N THR A 85 -28.63 7.92 -1.54
CA THR A 85 -29.22 7.48 -2.83
C THR A 85 -28.74 6.09 -3.22
N SER A 86 -27.50 5.73 -2.88
CA SER A 86 -26.90 4.42 -3.17
C SER A 86 -27.40 3.31 -2.27
N GLY A 87 -28.38 3.60 -1.40
CA GLY A 87 -29.23 2.62 -0.72
C GLY A 87 -28.52 1.33 -0.36
N ASN A 88 -27.61 1.39 0.62
CA ASN A 88 -27.04 0.22 1.29
C ASN A 88 -26.55 -0.93 0.39
N ASN A 89 -25.94 -0.62 -0.77
CA ASN A 89 -25.05 -1.57 -1.43
C ASN A 89 -23.62 -1.28 -0.95
N PRO A 90 -23.12 -1.98 0.09
CA PRO A 90 -21.70 -1.96 0.45
C PRO A 90 -20.82 -2.65 -0.59
N LEU A 91 -21.40 -3.15 -1.69
CA LEU A 91 -20.66 -3.62 -2.84
C LEU A 91 -19.96 -2.42 -3.51
N SER A 92 -18.84 -2.00 -2.91
CA SER A 92 -17.87 -1.13 -3.54
C SER A 92 -17.58 -1.69 -4.93
N GLU A 93 -17.39 -0.81 -5.92
CA GLU A 93 -16.95 -1.18 -7.27
C GLU A 93 -15.74 -2.14 -7.23
N GLU A 94 -14.92 -2.02 -6.19
CA GLU A 94 -13.77 -2.88 -5.89
C GLU A 94 -14.18 -4.32 -5.53
N GLU A 95 -15.25 -4.54 -4.77
CA GLU A 95 -15.77 -5.88 -4.45
C GLU A 95 -16.35 -6.56 -5.70
N ALA A 96 -17.04 -5.81 -6.56
CA ALA A 96 -17.54 -6.32 -7.84
C ALA A 96 -16.38 -6.75 -8.77
N ALA A 97 -15.30 -5.95 -8.80
CA ALA A 97 -14.10 -6.28 -9.56
C ALA A 97 -13.42 -7.56 -9.03
N LEU A 98 -13.28 -7.70 -7.71
CA LEU A 98 -12.71 -8.90 -7.06
C LEU A 98 -13.55 -10.16 -7.25
N ALA A 99 -14.88 -10.03 -7.32
CA ALA A 99 -15.78 -11.13 -7.63
C ALA A 99 -15.70 -11.55 -9.10
N SER A 100 -15.45 -10.60 -10.01
CA SER A 100 -15.39 -10.85 -11.45
C SER A 100 -14.11 -11.56 -11.90
N ASN A 101 -12.98 -11.34 -11.22
CA ASN A 101 -11.69 -11.89 -11.62
C ASN A 101 -10.85 -12.38 -10.42
N PRO A 102 -10.66 -13.70 -10.26
CA PRO A 102 -9.93 -14.28 -9.13
C PRO A 102 -8.42 -13.96 -9.12
N LEU A 103 -7.85 -13.52 -10.25
CA LEU A 103 -6.44 -13.10 -10.32
C LEU A 103 -6.19 -11.78 -9.58
N ILE A 104 -7.19 -10.89 -9.50
CA ILE A 104 -7.04 -9.59 -8.83
C ILE A 104 -6.69 -9.76 -7.35
N ARG A 105 -7.23 -10.81 -6.71
CA ARG A 105 -6.91 -11.18 -5.32
C ARG A 105 -5.43 -11.48 -5.09
N HIS A 106 -4.75 -12.04 -6.10
CA HIS A 106 -3.33 -12.40 -5.99
C HIS A 106 -2.40 -11.19 -6.18
N ILE A 107 -2.82 -10.22 -6.99
CA ILE A 107 -2.00 -9.05 -7.35
C ILE A 107 -2.19 -7.92 -6.34
N ALA A 108 -3.38 -7.84 -5.71
CA ALA A 108 -3.73 -6.81 -4.73
C ALA A 108 -4.15 -7.46 -3.39
N PRO A 109 -3.20 -7.97 -2.58
CA PRO A 109 -3.52 -8.62 -1.31
C PRO A 109 -4.13 -7.67 -0.27
N HIS A 110 -3.92 -6.36 -0.41
CA HIS A 110 -4.55 -5.34 0.44
C HIS A 110 -6.07 -5.22 0.21
N LEU A 111 -6.58 -5.76 -0.90
CA LEU A 111 -8.01 -5.83 -1.22
C LEU A 111 -8.62 -7.19 -0.88
N GLN A 112 -7.90 -8.06 -0.17
CA GLN A 112 -8.36 -9.39 0.24
C GLN A 112 -9.36 -9.31 1.40
N ALA A 113 -10.40 -8.48 1.27
CA ALA A 113 -11.55 -8.52 2.17
C ALA A 113 -12.41 -9.75 1.86
N LEU A 114 -12.95 -10.37 2.90
CA LEU A 114 -13.85 -11.50 2.76
C LEU A 114 -15.14 -11.01 2.07
N THR A 115 -15.44 -11.52 0.88
CA THR A 115 -16.63 -11.06 0.14
C THR A 115 -17.91 -11.46 0.88
N ALA A 116 -19.00 -10.71 0.71
CA ALA A 116 -20.26 -11.01 1.39
C ALA A 116 -20.78 -12.44 1.10
N SER A 117 -20.55 -12.98 -0.10
CA SER A 117 -20.89 -14.37 -0.44
C SER A 117 -20.02 -15.39 0.28
N GLU A 118 -18.72 -15.13 0.42
CA GLU A 118 -17.80 -15.97 1.20
C GLU A 118 -18.15 -15.93 2.69
N LEU A 119 -18.52 -14.77 3.21
CA LEU A 119 -18.99 -14.63 4.59
C LEU A 119 -20.24 -15.48 4.84
N ILE A 120 -21.20 -15.44 3.91
CA ILE A 120 -22.40 -16.28 3.98
C ILE A 120 -22.02 -17.77 3.94
N HIS A 121 -21.07 -18.16 3.10
CA HIS A 121 -20.62 -19.56 3.04
C HIS A 121 -19.93 -20.02 4.33
N LEU A 122 -19.09 -19.18 4.94
CA LEU A 122 -18.50 -19.46 6.25
C LEU A 122 -19.57 -19.59 7.33
N LEU A 123 -20.51 -18.65 7.41
CA LEU A 123 -21.60 -18.72 8.38
C LEU A 123 -22.46 -19.98 8.19
N LYS A 124 -22.74 -20.37 6.94
CA LYS A 124 -23.45 -21.63 6.67
C LYS A 124 -22.64 -22.84 7.13
N ALA A 125 -21.33 -22.85 6.92
CA ALA A 125 -20.45 -23.93 7.36
C ALA A 125 -20.43 -24.03 8.90
N ASP A 126 -20.30 -22.91 9.61
CA ASP A 126 -20.32 -22.87 11.07
C ASP A 126 -21.64 -23.39 11.63
N VAL A 127 -22.78 -22.96 11.06
CA VAL A 127 -24.10 -23.45 11.47
C VAL A 127 -24.24 -24.95 11.22
N LEU A 128 -23.82 -25.43 10.05
CA LEU A 128 -23.86 -26.85 9.72
C LEU A 128 -22.97 -27.66 10.67
N GLN A 129 -21.77 -27.17 10.97
CA GLN A 129 -20.85 -27.81 11.91
C GLN A 129 -21.51 -27.98 13.29
N VAL A 130 -22.08 -26.91 13.83
CA VAL A 130 -22.80 -26.97 15.11
C VAL A 130 -23.94 -27.99 15.08
N THR A 131 -24.71 -28.05 13.99
CA THR A 131 -25.78 -29.06 13.86
C THR A 131 -25.25 -30.48 13.78
N THR A 132 -24.16 -30.71 13.03
CA THR A 132 -23.57 -32.04 12.90
C THR A 132 -22.94 -32.53 14.20
N GLU A 133 -22.28 -31.65 14.96
CA GLU A 133 -21.72 -31.97 16.28
C GLU A 133 -22.83 -32.35 17.26
N ALA A 134 -23.93 -31.59 17.30
CA ALA A 134 -25.09 -31.89 18.14
C ALA A 134 -25.80 -33.20 17.76
N GLU A 135 -25.93 -33.52 16.47
CA GLU A 135 -26.46 -34.80 16.01
C GLU A 135 -25.55 -35.98 16.39
N GLN A 136 -24.24 -35.76 16.35
CA GLN A 136 -23.25 -36.79 16.66
C GLN A 136 -23.20 -37.07 18.17
N GLU A 137 -23.31 -36.05 19.03
CA GLU A 137 -23.45 -36.20 20.48
C GLU A 137 -24.73 -36.97 20.86
N GLN A 138 -25.88 -36.65 20.24
CA GLN A 138 -27.13 -37.40 20.49
C GLN A 138 -27.07 -38.86 20.04
N ASN A 139 -26.28 -39.17 18.99
CA ASN A 139 -26.11 -40.55 18.52
C ASN A 139 -25.22 -41.36 19.47
N ILE A 140 -24.20 -40.73 20.06
CA ILE A 140 -23.30 -41.36 21.04
C ILE A 140 -24.05 -41.69 22.33
N GLU A 141 -24.91 -40.79 22.83
CA GLU A 141 -25.72 -41.04 24.04
C GLU A 141 -26.73 -42.18 23.85
N LYS A 142 -27.39 -42.27 22.68
CA LYS A 142 -28.33 -43.36 22.38
C LYS A 142 -27.66 -44.73 22.23
N THR A 143 -26.38 -44.76 21.85
CA THR A 143 -25.63 -46.01 21.67
C THR A 143 -25.09 -46.55 23.00
N GLN A 144 -24.96 -45.72 24.04
CA GLN A 144 -24.53 -46.15 25.39
C GLN A 144 -25.67 -46.60 26.32
N ILE A 145 -26.93 -46.43 25.90
CA ILE A 145 -28.13 -46.77 26.68
C ILE A 145 -28.77 -48.11 26.22
N ASN A 146 -28.22 -48.75 25.18
CA ASN A 146 -28.51 -50.14 24.77
C ASN A 146 -27.34 -51.07 25.07
#